data_AF-R2RGV3-F1
#
_entry.id   AF-R2RGV3-F1
#
_cell.length_a   1.000
_cell.length_b   1.000
_cell.length_c   1.000
_cell.angle_alpha   90.00
_cell.angle_beta   90.00
_cell.angle_gamma   90.00
#
_symmetry.space_group_name_H-M   'P 1'
#
loop_
_entity.id
_entity.type
_entity.pdbx_description
1 polymer ?
#
loop_
_entity_poly.entity_id
_entity_poly.type
_entity_poly.pdbx_seq_one_letter_code
_entity_poly.pdbx_strand_id
1 'polypeptide(L)'
;MSKIGTDGVVDMSKTKKNEVVGTIVEVFQLLPDPIEIRNTKSATFSYEIDGKYYVSENSITVPMRFEVGDKMTIKYNVDHPTEIFNKHYFVI
;
A
#
# COMPACT_ATOMS: atom_id res chain seq x y z
N MET A 1 34.05 20.10 -24.41
CA MET A 1 32.91 20.55 -23.60
C MET A 1 31.68 20.53 -24.48
N SER A 2 30.69 19.68 -24.18
CA SER A 2 29.32 19.82 -24.67
C SER A 2 28.38 19.38 -23.57
N LYS A 3 27.64 20.34 -23.00
CA LYS A 3 26.43 20.08 -22.24
C LYS A 3 25.29 19.99 -23.25
N ILE A 4 24.57 18.88 -23.23
CA ILE A 4 23.25 18.77 -23.85
C ILE A 4 22.32 18.35 -22.72
N GLY A 5 21.54 19.32 -22.25
CA GLY A 5 20.39 19.06 -21.39
C GLY A 5 19.28 18.44 -22.25
N THR A 6 18.61 17.45 -21.68
CA THR A 6 17.32 16.98 -22.18
C THR A 6 16.27 17.39 -21.17
N ASP A 7 15.65 18.52 -21.46
CA ASP A 7 14.35 18.90 -20.91
C ASP A 7 13.30 17.88 -21.36
N GLY A 8 12.49 17.41 -20.42
CA GLY A 8 11.11 17.01 -20.70
C GLY A 8 10.87 15.61 -21.26
N VAL A 9 11.27 14.56 -20.54
CA VAL A 9 10.48 13.31 -20.57
C VAL A 9 9.49 13.39 -19.42
N VAL A 10 8.25 13.80 -19.71
CA VAL A 10 7.13 13.53 -18.79
C VAL A 10 6.95 12.02 -18.81
N ASP A 11 7.38 11.37 -17.74
CA ASP A 11 7.23 9.93 -17.52
C ASP A 11 5.73 9.58 -17.43
N MET A 12 5.12 9.28 -18.59
CA MET A 12 3.71 8.85 -18.70
C MET A 12 3.45 7.45 -18.11
N SER A 13 4.38 6.87 -17.35
CA SER A 13 4.28 5.50 -16.82
C SER A 13 4.17 5.40 -15.31
N LYS A 14 4.14 6.53 -14.58
CA LYS A 14 4.00 6.52 -13.11
C LYS A 14 2.55 6.65 -12.67
N THR A 15 2.01 5.58 -12.08
CA THR A 15 0.76 5.62 -11.31
C THR A 15 0.81 6.75 -10.28
N LYS A 16 -0.15 7.67 -10.34
CA LYS A 16 -0.28 8.75 -9.36
C LYS A 16 -0.76 8.15 -8.04
N LYS A 17 0.00 8.38 -6.97
CA LYS A 17 -0.28 7.81 -5.64
C LYS A 17 -0.40 8.91 -4.61
N ASN A 18 -1.36 8.77 -3.70
CA ASN A 18 -1.46 9.65 -2.54
C ASN A 18 -1.61 8.82 -1.25
N GLU A 19 -1.31 9.42 -0.10
CA GLU A 19 -1.36 8.72 1.18
C GLU A 19 -2.71 8.89 1.86
N VAL A 20 -3.16 7.83 2.53
CA VAL A 20 -4.37 7.83 3.35
C VAL A 20 -4.18 6.90 4.55
N VAL A 21 -4.85 7.20 5.67
CA VAL A 21 -4.92 6.27 6.80
C VAL A 21 -6.03 5.27 6.50
N GLY A 22 -5.66 4.00 6.29
CA GLY A 22 -6.59 2.90 6.14
C GLY A 22 -6.74 2.09 7.42
N THR A 23 -7.87 1.42 7.54
CA THR A 23 -8.18 0.43 8.58
C THR A 23 -8.16 -0.96 7.96
N ILE A 24 -7.46 -1.90 8.58
CA ILE A 24 -7.42 -3.29 8.10
C ILE A 24 -8.81 -3.91 8.28
N VAL A 25 -9.35 -4.48 7.19
CA VAL A 25 -10.67 -5.15 7.21
C VAL A 25 -10.57 -6.66 7.04
N GLU A 26 -9.49 -7.16 6.44
CA GLU A 26 -9.21 -8.58 6.33
C GLU A 26 -7.70 -8.81 6.40
N VAL A 27 -7.30 -9.94 6.98
CA VAL A 27 -5.92 -10.43 6.97
C VAL A 27 -5.91 -11.86 6.43
N PHE A 28 -4.99 -12.14 5.51
CA PHE A 28 -4.83 -13.47 4.93
C PHE A 28 -3.43 -14.01 5.22
N GLN A 29 -3.38 -15.23 5.76
CA GLN A 29 -2.16 -15.96 6.05
C GLN A 29 -2.16 -17.29 5.31
N LEU A 30 -1.26 -17.43 4.34
CA LEU A 30 -1.01 -18.70 3.65
C LEU A 30 -0.26 -19.63 4.62
N LEU A 31 -1.00 -20.44 5.37
CA LEU A 31 -0.54 -21.57 6.20
C LEU A 31 0.24 -21.26 7.50
N PRO A 32 0.10 -22.11 8.54
CA PRO A 32 1.00 -22.15 9.68
C PRO A 32 2.20 -23.05 9.33
N ASP A 33 3.22 -22.51 8.66
CA ASP A 33 4.46 -23.27 8.51
C ASP A 33 5.22 -23.29 9.85
N PRO A 34 5.73 -24.45 10.30
CA PRO A 34 6.42 -24.59 11.59
C PRO A 34 7.84 -24.02 11.59
N ILE A 35 8.17 -23.15 10.63
CA ILE A 35 9.52 -22.62 10.42
C ILE A 35 9.45 -21.09 10.44
N GLU A 36 9.72 -20.55 11.62
CA GLU A 36 10.38 -19.28 11.92
C GLU A 36 10.57 -18.27 10.77
N ILE A 37 10.03 -17.05 10.97
CA ILE A 37 10.39 -15.76 10.32
C ILE A 37 9.71 -15.43 8.98
N ARG A 38 8.37 -15.41 8.95
CA ARG A 38 7.66 -14.36 8.19
C ARG A 38 7.12 -13.33 9.18
N ASN A 39 7.76 -12.17 9.27
CA ASN A 39 7.28 -11.05 10.10
C ASN A 39 6.14 -10.29 9.42
N THR A 40 5.49 -10.86 8.41
CA THR A 40 4.46 -10.21 7.61
C THR A 40 3.31 -11.13 7.22
N LYS A 41 2.16 -10.52 6.94
CA LYS A 41 0.96 -11.14 6.36
C LYS A 41 0.34 -10.20 5.33
N SER A 42 -0.63 -10.68 4.57
CA SER A 42 -1.36 -9.84 3.60
C SER A 42 -2.62 -9.26 4.25
N ALA A 43 -2.95 -8.01 3.93
CA ALA A 43 -4.15 -7.36 4.44
C ALA A 43 -4.85 -6.48 3.38
N THR A 44 -6.17 -6.43 3.45
CA THR A 44 -7.03 -5.47 2.73
C THR A 44 -7.43 -4.33 3.66
N PHE A 45 -7.74 -3.17 3.07
CA PHE A 45 -7.97 -1.93 3.81
C PHE A 45 -9.30 -1.28 3.42
N SER A 46 -9.96 -0.67 4.40
CA SER A 46 -10.97 0.36 4.17
C SER A 46 -10.43 1.74 4.51
N TYR A 47 -10.86 2.76 3.77
CA TYR A 47 -10.47 4.16 4.00
C TYR A 47 -11.48 5.11 3.37
N GLU A 48 -11.39 6.37 3.76
CA GLU A 48 -12.25 7.45 3.29
C GLU A 48 -11.41 8.48 2.54
N ILE A 49 -11.90 8.92 1.39
CA ILE A 49 -11.33 10.03 0.60
C ILE A 49 -12.51 10.98 0.33
N ASP A 50 -12.41 12.22 0.81
CA ASP A 50 -13.41 13.28 0.60
C ASP A 50 -14.86 12.84 0.87
N GLY A 51 -15.10 12.12 1.98
CA GLY A 51 -16.44 11.64 2.35
C GLY A 51 -16.88 10.33 1.70
N LYS A 52 -16.07 9.76 0.80
CA LYS A 52 -16.38 8.49 0.12
C LYS A 52 -15.54 7.35 0.67
N TYR A 53 -16.22 6.26 1.02
CA TYR A 53 -15.61 5.03 1.50
C TYR A 53 -15.15 4.13 0.36
N TYR A 54 -13.97 3.54 0.54
CA TYR A 54 -13.36 2.57 -0.35
C TYR A 54 -12.94 1.34 0.45
N VAL A 55 -13.00 0.18 -0.19
CA VAL A 55 -12.36 -1.06 0.24
C VAL A 55 -11.40 -1.47 -0.86
N SER A 56 -10.18 -1.85 -0.50
CA SER A 56 -9.18 -2.23 -1.48
C SER A 56 -9.52 -3.55 -2.17
N GLU A 57 -9.30 -3.61 -3.48
CA GLU A 57 -9.46 -4.84 -4.28
C GLU A 57 -8.25 -5.76 -4.15
N ASN A 58 -7.06 -5.17 -3.97
CA ASN A 58 -5.83 -5.90 -3.70
C ASN A 58 -5.45 -5.86 -2.20
N SER A 59 -4.60 -6.80 -1.81
CA SER A 59 -3.96 -6.83 -0.49
C SER A 59 -2.52 -6.33 -0.57
N ILE A 60 -2.03 -5.77 0.53
CA ILE A 60 -0.61 -5.39 0.70
C ILE A 60 -0.02 -6.07 1.92
N THR A 61 1.31 -6.20 1.92
CA THR A 61 2.05 -6.86 3.01
C THR A 61 2.16 -5.96 4.24
N VAL A 62 1.71 -6.43 5.39
CA VAL A 62 1.75 -5.73 6.69
C VAL A 62 2.54 -6.54 7.72
N PRO A 63 3.15 -5.91 8.74
CA PRO A 63 3.78 -6.66 9.82
C PRO A 63 2.80 -7.58 10.55
N MET A 64 3.27 -8.75 10.99
CA MET A 64 2.43 -9.81 11.57
C MET A 64 1.57 -9.34 12.76
N ARG A 65 2.10 -8.38 13.54
CA ARG A 65 1.45 -7.78 14.72
C ARG A 65 0.16 -7.01 14.43
N PHE A 66 -0.08 -6.62 13.18
CA PHE A 66 -1.26 -5.82 12.83
C PHE A 66 -2.50 -6.70 12.72
N GLU A 67 -3.63 -6.32 13.28
CA GLU A 67 -4.87 -7.09 13.27
C GLU A 67 -6.01 -6.37 12.52
N VAL A 68 -7.13 -7.06 12.32
CA VAL A 68 -8.34 -6.42 11.80
C VAL A 68 -8.78 -5.31 12.75
N GLY A 69 -9.04 -4.12 12.20
CA GLY A 69 -9.34 -2.92 12.96
C GLY A 69 -8.13 -2.01 13.21
N ASP A 70 -6.90 -2.51 13.04
CA ASP A 70 -5.72 -1.65 13.13
C ASP A 70 -5.65 -0.66 11.98
N LYS A 71 -5.04 0.50 12.27
CA LYS A 71 -4.86 1.57 11.29
C LYS A 71 -3.41 1.66 10.82
N MET A 72 -3.23 1.92 9.53
CA MET A 72 -1.91 2.13 8.93
C MET A 72 -2.01 3.12 7.77
N THR A 73 -0.99 3.96 7.60
CA THR A 73 -0.91 4.79 6.39
C THR A 73 -0.54 3.91 5.20
N ILE A 74 -1.35 3.98 4.15
CA ILE A 74 -1.14 3.29 2.88
C ILE A 74 -1.08 4.32 1.76
N LYS A 75 -0.70 3.87 0.56
CA LYS A 75 -0.84 4.66 -0.66
C LYS A 75 -1.98 4.09 -1.50
N TYR A 76 -2.81 4.94 -2.09
CA TYR A 76 -3.82 4.53 -3.06
C TYR A 76 -3.50 5.11 -4.43
N ASN A 77 -3.91 4.42 -5.50
CA ASN A 77 -3.90 4.96 -6.85
C ASN A 77 -4.97 6.06 -6.97
N VAL A 78 -4.57 7.28 -7.30
CA VAL A 78 -5.49 8.43 -7.38
C VAL A 78 -6.56 8.24 -8.47
N ASP A 79 -6.22 7.54 -9.55
CA ASP A 79 -7.12 7.29 -10.67
C ASP A 79 -7.98 6.03 -10.45
N HIS A 80 -7.50 5.08 -9.63
CA HIS A 80 -8.21 3.86 -9.24
C HIS A 80 -8.16 3.64 -7.72
N PRO A 81 -8.98 4.34 -6.93
CA PRO A 81 -8.80 4.37 -5.48
C PRO A 81 -9.10 3.07 -4.73
N THR A 82 -9.38 1.95 -5.39
CA THR A 82 -9.44 0.60 -4.79
C THR A 82 -8.12 -0.17 -4.92
N GLU A 83 -7.17 0.34 -5.72
CA GLU A 83 -5.82 -0.20 -5.83
C GLU A 83 -4.88 0.49 -4.82
N ILE A 84 -4.25 -0.31 -3.96
CA ILE A 84 -3.40 0.18 -2.88
C ILE A 84 -1.96 -0.34 -2.99
N PHE A 85 -1.05 0.38 -2.31
CA PHE A 85 0.36 0.07 -2.23
C PHE A 85 0.87 0.28 -0.82
N ASN A 86 1.91 -0.48 -0.47
CA ASN A 86 2.65 -0.25 0.76
C ASN A 86 3.25 1.16 0.78
N LYS A 87 3.03 1.88 1.88
CA LYS A 87 3.98 2.91 2.29
C LYS A 87 5.21 2.17 2.79
N HIS A 88 6.39 2.40 2.21
CA HIS A 88 7.60 1.73 2.67
C HIS A 88 7.82 2.07 4.16
N TYR A 89 7.67 1.07 5.02
CA TYR A 89 8.08 1.15 6.41
C TYR A 89 9.48 0.54 6.50
N PHE A 90 10.46 1.31 6.95
CA PHE A 90 11.70 0.73 7.44
C PHE A 90 11.33 -0.12 8.66
N VAL A 91 11.46 -1.43 8.54
CA VAL A 91 11.50 -2.31 9.71
C VAL A 91 12.85 -2.02 10.37
N ILE A 92 12.82 -1.38 11.54
CA ILE A 92 14.00 -1.13 12.38
C ILE A 92 14.31 -2.41 13.16
#